data_AF-A0A3M1LDN2-F1
#
_entry.id   AF-A0A3M1LDN2-F1
#
_cell.length_a   1.000
_cell.length_b   1.000
_cell.length_c   1.000
_cell.angle_alpha   90.00
_cell.angle_beta   90.00
_cell.angle_gamma   90.00
#
_symmetry.space_group_name_H-M   'P 1'
#
loop_
_entity.id
_entity.type
_entity.pdbx_description
1 polymer ?
#
loop_
_entity_poly.entity_id
_entity_poly.type
_entity_poly.pdbx_seq_one_letter_code
_entity_poly.pdbx_strand_id
1 'polypeptide(L)'
;RFTSHASRFTSHASRFTSHASRFTFHVSRFTLLLVALNAAIFLLMPEHPLGNERFRLLTRQTLQQNDAYYQGRFQAIRETFPPERTVIVAARWRHVQYYLPEYRWLPFSLGAKWEVNEGRPDSGRIATGRYSAADLGLEAGMTVVLFDPDLVAFTQASGAVQTLPLKDGGTMTYLSLGPEEVLELGPGGIAVELAVGG
;
A
#
# COMPACT_ATOMS: atom_id res chain seq x y z
N ARG A 1 32.13 -66.96 23.63
CA ARG A 1 32.62 -65.56 23.58
C ARG A 1 31.95 -64.72 22.47
N PHE A 2 31.68 -65.27 21.28
CA PHE A 2 30.98 -64.56 20.19
C PHE A 2 29.56 -64.04 20.53
N THR A 3 28.76 -64.82 21.26
CA THR A 3 27.39 -64.46 21.66
C THR A 3 27.32 -63.21 22.56
N SER A 4 28.31 -63.03 23.44
CA SER A 4 28.39 -61.84 24.31
C SER A 4 28.84 -60.59 23.57
N HIS A 5 29.61 -60.71 22.49
CA HIS A 5 29.99 -59.55 21.68
C HIS A 5 28.83 -59.11 20.78
N ALA A 6 28.07 -60.07 20.23
CA ALA A 6 26.87 -59.78 19.47
C ALA A 6 25.79 -59.06 20.30
N SER A 7 25.54 -59.49 21.55
CA SER A 7 24.57 -58.83 22.43
C SER A 7 24.99 -57.41 22.85
N ARG A 8 26.29 -57.17 23.01
CA ARG A 8 26.82 -55.82 23.27
C ARG A 8 26.65 -54.91 22.05
N PHE A 9 26.91 -55.42 20.85
CA PHE A 9 26.74 -54.65 19.62
C PHE A 9 25.27 -54.27 19.38
N THR A 10 24.33 -55.19 19.56
CA THR A 10 22.89 -54.89 19.43
C THR A 10 22.40 -53.90 20.50
N SER A 11 22.92 -53.99 21.72
CA SER A 11 22.64 -53.02 22.78
C SER A 11 23.17 -51.61 22.46
N HIS A 12 24.36 -51.50 21.86
CA HIS A 12 24.89 -50.20 21.44
C HIS A 12 24.11 -49.62 20.26
N ALA A 13 23.72 -50.43 19.27
CA ALA A 13 22.92 -49.99 18.14
C ALA A 13 21.52 -49.48 18.56
N SER A 14 20.88 -50.15 19.52
CA SER A 14 19.58 -49.72 20.05
C SER A 14 19.67 -48.41 20.84
N ARG A 15 20.75 -48.22 21.62
CA ARG A 15 21.04 -46.96 22.32
C ARG A 15 21.29 -45.81 21.34
N PHE A 16 22.04 -46.05 20.26
CA PHE A 16 22.27 -45.05 19.23
C PHE A 16 20.97 -44.64 18.53
N THR A 17 20.15 -45.62 18.13
CA THR A 17 18.84 -45.35 17.51
C THR A 17 17.92 -44.56 18.45
N SER A 18 17.88 -44.93 19.73
CA SER A 18 17.11 -44.21 20.76
C SER A 18 17.58 -42.76 20.91
N HIS A 19 18.89 -42.52 20.92
CA HIS A 19 19.44 -41.16 20.96
C HIS A 19 19.11 -40.35 19.70
N ALA A 20 19.21 -40.95 18.51
CA ALA A 20 18.83 -40.31 17.25
C ALA A 20 17.34 -39.94 17.24
N SER A 21 16.44 -40.84 17.66
CA SER A 21 15.01 -40.53 17.75
C SER A 21 14.70 -39.40 18.73
N ARG A 22 15.37 -39.37 19.89
CA ARG A 22 15.24 -38.25 20.85
C ARG A 22 15.72 -36.93 20.25
N PHE A 23 16.83 -36.94 19.52
CA PHE A 23 17.35 -35.76 18.83
C PHE A 23 16.34 -35.23 17.78
N THR A 24 15.82 -36.10 16.92
CA THR A 24 14.78 -35.72 15.94
C THR A 24 13.53 -35.15 16.62
N PHE A 25 13.11 -35.74 17.75
CA PHE A 25 11.98 -35.23 18.52
C PHE A 25 12.23 -33.84 19.10
N HIS A 26 13.43 -33.58 19.65
CA HIS A 26 13.81 -32.26 20.14
C HIS A 26 13.85 -31.21 19.04
N VAL A 27 14.41 -31.55 17.87
CA VAL A 27 14.43 -30.66 16.71
C VAL A 27 13.01 -30.35 16.25
N SER A 28 12.14 -31.35 16.13
CA SER A 28 10.74 -31.16 15.74
C SER A 28 9.99 -30.22 16.70
N ARG A 29 10.18 -30.38 18.02
CA ARG A 29 9.59 -29.48 19.02
C ARG A 29 10.11 -28.06 18.90
N PHE A 30 11.41 -27.90 18.67
CA PHE A 30 12.01 -26.58 18.50
C PHE A 30 11.47 -25.88 17.25
N THR A 31 11.37 -26.59 16.12
CA THR A 31 10.72 -26.08 14.91
C THR A 31 9.27 -25.67 15.17
N LEU A 32 8.51 -26.49 15.89
CA LEU A 32 7.11 -26.17 16.24
C LEU A 32 7.02 -24.88 17.08
N LEU A 33 7.91 -24.71 18.06
CA LEU A 33 7.95 -23.49 18.88
C LEU A 33 8.30 -22.27 18.03
N LEU A 34 9.25 -22.38 17.09
CA LEU A 34 9.58 -21.28 16.18
C LEU A 34 8.42 -20.91 15.26
N VAL A 35 7.72 -21.89 14.70
CA VAL A 35 6.53 -21.65 13.86
C VAL A 35 5.43 -20.99 14.69
N ALA A 36 5.14 -21.51 15.89
CA ALA A 36 4.15 -20.95 16.78
C ALA A 36 4.49 -19.51 17.19
N LEU A 37 5.77 -19.22 17.47
CA LEU A 37 6.24 -17.88 17.80
C LEU A 37 6.07 -16.92 16.61
N ASN A 38 6.45 -17.33 15.39
CA ASN A 38 6.25 -16.51 14.19
C ASN A 38 4.76 -16.22 13.94
N ALA A 39 3.90 -17.24 14.09
CA ALA A 39 2.46 -17.07 13.96
C ALA A 39 1.90 -16.12 15.03
N ALA A 40 2.37 -16.24 16.28
CA ALA A 40 1.96 -15.34 17.36
C ALA A 40 2.39 -13.89 17.08
N ILE A 41 3.62 -13.67 16.60
CA ILE A 41 4.10 -12.34 16.21
C ILE A 41 3.20 -11.77 15.11
N PHE A 42 2.93 -12.53 14.06
CA PHE A 42 2.08 -12.09 12.96
C PHE A 42 0.64 -11.79 13.40
N LEU A 43 0.03 -12.62 14.23
CA LEU A 43 -1.39 -12.48 14.60
C LEU A 43 -1.64 -11.44 15.70
N LEU A 44 -0.68 -11.24 16.61
CA LEU A 44 -0.89 -10.51 17.86
C LEU A 44 -0.06 -9.25 18.00
N MET A 45 1.14 -9.16 17.40
CA MET A 45 1.94 -7.94 17.56
C MET A 45 1.34 -6.78 16.75
N PRO A 46 1.40 -5.56 17.30
CA PRO A 46 1.03 -4.38 16.55
C PRO A 46 2.03 -4.11 15.42
N GLU A 47 1.59 -3.34 14.42
CA GLU A 47 2.46 -2.93 13.31
C GLU A 47 3.70 -2.15 13.77
N HIS A 48 3.54 -1.29 14.79
CA HIS A 48 4.61 -0.48 15.39
C HIS A 48 4.81 -0.84 16.87
N PRO A 49 5.50 -1.95 17.19
CA PRO A 49 5.65 -2.40 18.57
C PRO A 49 6.48 -1.45 19.44
N LEU A 50 7.36 -0.64 18.81
CA LEU A 50 8.20 0.36 19.49
C LEU A 50 7.63 1.78 19.36
N GLY A 51 6.44 1.94 18.79
CA GLY A 51 5.80 3.24 18.60
C GLY A 51 6.49 4.21 17.64
N ASN A 52 7.52 3.74 16.91
CA ASN A 52 8.20 4.54 15.88
C ASN A 52 8.02 3.93 14.49
N GLU A 53 8.05 4.80 13.48
CA GLU A 53 7.95 4.43 12.06
C GLU A 53 9.17 3.66 11.53
N ARG A 54 10.25 3.58 12.31
CA ARG A 54 11.48 2.92 11.89
C ARG A 54 11.33 1.40 11.85
N PHE A 55 10.65 0.84 12.83
CA PHE A 55 10.43 -0.60 12.95
C PHE A 55 8.97 -0.95 12.72
N ARG A 56 8.67 -1.28 11.47
CA ARG A 56 7.37 -1.75 11.01
C ARG A 56 7.37 -3.27 10.87
N LEU A 57 6.44 -3.94 11.53
CA LEU A 57 6.21 -5.38 11.36
C LEU A 57 5.05 -5.61 10.39
N LEU A 58 5.19 -6.57 9.49
CA LEU A 58 4.11 -7.02 8.62
C LEU A 58 3.23 -7.99 9.40
N THR A 59 2.23 -7.48 10.11
CA THR A 59 1.34 -8.29 10.95
C THR A 59 -0.07 -8.36 10.37
N ARG A 60 -0.95 -9.13 11.00
CA ARG A 60 -2.39 -9.13 10.71
C ARG A 60 -2.97 -7.71 10.75
N GLN A 61 -2.48 -6.86 11.65
CA GLN A 61 -2.92 -5.47 11.75
C GLN A 61 -2.55 -4.69 10.48
N THR A 62 -1.35 -4.87 9.93
CA THR A 62 -0.94 -4.23 8.66
C THR A 62 -1.88 -4.58 7.52
N LEU A 63 -2.32 -5.85 7.42
CA LEU A 63 -3.31 -6.25 6.40
C LEU A 63 -4.66 -5.56 6.62
N GLN A 64 -5.16 -5.57 7.86
CA GLN A 64 -6.43 -4.92 8.20
C GLN A 64 -6.41 -3.42 7.91
N GLN A 65 -5.32 -2.73 8.24
CA GLN A 65 -5.15 -1.30 7.95
C GLN A 65 -5.05 -1.03 6.45
N ASN A 66 -4.31 -1.87 5.72
CA ASN A 66 -4.22 -1.76 4.27
C ASN A 66 -5.57 -1.98 3.58
N ASP A 67 -6.32 -2.99 4.02
CA ASP A 67 -7.66 -3.27 3.50
C ASP A 67 -8.63 -2.12 3.80
N ALA A 68 -8.63 -1.62 5.04
CA ALA A 68 -9.44 -0.48 5.43
C ALA A 68 -9.10 0.78 4.61
N TYR A 69 -7.80 1.04 4.41
CA TYR A 69 -7.28 2.16 3.62
C TYR A 69 -7.88 2.17 2.20
N TYR A 70 -7.87 1.03 1.51
CA TYR A 70 -8.38 0.94 0.14
C TYR A 70 -9.90 0.86 0.08
N GLN A 71 -10.53 -0.02 0.88
CA GLN A 71 -11.98 -0.24 0.83
C GLN A 71 -12.77 1.03 1.15
N GLY A 72 -12.36 1.76 2.20
CA GLY A 72 -13.02 3.01 2.59
C GLY A 72 -12.97 4.08 1.50
N ARG A 73 -11.81 4.23 0.84
CA ARG A 73 -11.62 5.18 -0.26
C ARG A 73 -12.37 4.78 -1.52
N PHE A 74 -12.27 3.51 -1.95
CA PHE A 74 -13.00 3.04 -3.13
C PHE A 74 -14.51 3.19 -2.97
N GLN A 75 -15.04 2.87 -1.79
CA GLN A 75 -16.45 3.08 -1.48
C GLN A 75 -16.82 4.56 -1.55
N ALA A 76 -16.05 5.44 -0.90
CA ALA A 76 -16.31 6.87 -0.92
C ALA A 76 -16.26 7.45 -2.34
N ILE A 77 -15.33 6.96 -3.18
CA ILE A 77 -15.21 7.36 -4.58
C ILE A 77 -16.49 7.03 -5.35
N ARG A 78 -16.94 5.77 -5.27
CA ARG A 78 -18.15 5.31 -5.98
C ARG A 78 -19.44 5.96 -5.49
N GLU A 79 -19.53 6.26 -4.20
CA GLU A 79 -20.73 6.87 -3.62
C GLU A 79 -20.85 8.37 -3.92
N THR A 80 -19.72 9.06 -4.14
CA THR A 80 -19.68 10.54 -4.18
C THR A 80 -19.35 11.11 -5.55
N PHE A 81 -18.51 10.44 -6.34
CA PHE A 81 -17.91 11.00 -7.54
C PHE A 81 -18.34 10.23 -8.80
N PRO A 82 -19.06 10.86 -9.73
CA PRO A 82 -19.43 10.23 -10.99
C PRO A 82 -18.21 10.03 -11.89
N PRO A 83 -18.03 8.85 -12.52
CA PRO A 83 -16.84 8.56 -13.32
C PRO A 83 -16.73 9.42 -14.58
N GLU A 84 -17.85 9.96 -15.09
CA GLU A 84 -17.91 10.78 -16.30
C GLU A 84 -17.27 12.16 -16.13
N ARG A 85 -17.04 12.59 -14.87
CA ARG A 85 -16.45 13.89 -14.54
C ARG A 85 -15.26 13.78 -13.61
N THR A 86 -14.81 12.58 -13.30
CA THR A 86 -13.82 12.35 -12.25
C THR A 86 -12.55 11.72 -12.80
N VAL A 87 -11.42 12.33 -12.47
CA VAL A 87 -10.09 11.73 -12.64
C VAL A 87 -9.44 11.51 -11.28
N ILE A 88 -8.74 10.38 -11.13
CA ILE A 88 -8.09 10.00 -9.89
C ILE A 88 -6.58 10.12 -10.06
N VAL A 89 -5.94 10.99 -9.29
CA VAL A 89 -4.48 11.07 -9.22
C VAL A 89 -4.00 10.17 -8.08
N ALA A 90 -3.09 9.24 -8.38
CA ALA A 90 -2.65 8.24 -7.41
C ALA A 90 -1.15 7.92 -7.56
N ALA A 91 -0.47 7.79 -6.43
CA ALA A 91 0.89 7.27 -6.38
C ALA A 91 0.91 5.77 -6.65
N ARG A 92 -0.07 5.04 -6.10
CA ARG A 92 -0.26 3.59 -6.31
C ARG A 92 -1.39 3.30 -7.31
N TRP A 93 -1.26 3.89 -8.50
CA TRP A 93 -2.27 3.86 -9.56
C TRP A 93 -2.77 2.46 -9.98
N ARG A 94 -1.94 1.41 -9.86
CA ARG A 94 -2.36 0.03 -10.23
C ARG A 94 -3.54 -0.48 -9.42
N HIS A 95 -3.64 -0.09 -8.15
CA HIS A 95 -4.79 -0.45 -7.31
C HIS A 95 -6.04 0.26 -7.81
N VAL A 96 -5.94 1.56 -8.10
CA VAL A 96 -7.04 2.34 -8.67
C VAL A 96 -7.49 1.73 -9.99
N GLN A 97 -6.57 1.45 -10.91
CA GLN A 97 -6.89 0.83 -12.20
C GLN A 97 -7.63 -0.50 -12.05
N TYR A 98 -7.23 -1.34 -11.10
CA TYR A 98 -7.81 -2.67 -10.93
C TYR A 98 -9.20 -2.62 -10.26
N TYR A 99 -9.37 -1.80 -9.23
CA TYR A 99 -10.60 -1.76 -8.44
C TYR A 99 -11.62 -0.71 -8.91
N LEU A 100 -11.18 0.31 -9.64
CA LEU A 100 -11.99 1.39 -10.20
C LEU A 100 -11.74 1.53 -11.72
N PRO A 101 -11.95 0.46 -12.51
CA PRO A 101 -11.69 0.48 -13.95
C PRO A 101 -12.55 1.48 -14.73
N GLU A 102 -13.69 1.90 -14.17
CA GLU A 102 -14.60 2.89 -14.74
C GLU A 102 -14.07 4.33 -14.65
N TYR A 103 -13.08 4.60 -13.79
CA TYR A 103 -12.52 5.94 -13.60
C TYR A 103 -11.27 6.16 -14.44
N ARG A 104 -11.08 7.40 -14.89
CA ARG A 104 -9.79 7.85 -15.41
C ARG A 104 -8.80 7.99 -14.26
N TRP A 105 -7.55 7.62 -14.48
CA TRP A 105 -6.49 7.75 -13.49
C TRP A 105 -5.23 8.36 -14.10
N LEU A 106 -4.50 9.11 -13.28
CA LEU A 106 -3.23 9.71 -13.63
C LEU A 106 -2.17 9.30 -12.60
N PRO A 107 -1.03 8.74 -13.02
CA PRO A 107 0.04 8.36 -12.11
C PRO A 107 0.71 9.62 -11.55
N PHE A 108 0.93 9.64 -10.23
CA PHE A 108 1.80 10.61 -9.58
C PHE A 108 2.62 9.91 -8.49
N SER A 109 3.66 9.16 -8.90
CA SER A 109 4.46 8.40 -7.95
C SER A 109 5.46 9.29 -7.20
N LEU A 110 5.68 8.96 -5.93
CA LEU A 110 6.74 9.51 -5.10
C LEU A 110 7.90 8.51 -5.03
N GLY A 111 9.13 9.02 -4.85
CA GLY A 111 10.30 8.19 -4.63
C GLY A 111 10.13 7.29 -3.41
N ALA A 112 10.51 6.03 -3.57
CA ALA A 112 10.34 5.01 -2.55
C ALA A 112 11.35 5.18 -1.41
N LYS A 113 11.10 4.46 -0.31
CA LYS A 113 12.02 4.41 0.82
C LYS A 113 13.40 3.94 0.34
N TRP A 114 14.45 4.63 0.79
CA TRP A 114 15.85 4.38 0.42
C TRP A 114 16.27 4.79 -1.00
N GLU A 115 15.39 5.48 -1.76
CA GLU A 115 15.78 6.14 -3.01
C GLU A 115 16.28 7.56 -2.75
N VAL A 116 17.10 8.11 -3.66
CA VAL A 116 17.68 9.47 -3.51
C VAL A 116 16.59 10.54 -3.45
N ASN A 117 15.45 10.26 -4.07
CA ASN A 117 14.26 11.11 -4.13
C ASN A 117 13.14 10.61 -3.19
N GLU A 118 13.46 9.88 -2.11
CA GLU A 118 12.46 9.42 -1.14
C GLU A 118 11.48 10.54 -0.73
N GLY A 119 10.19 10.26 -0.90
CA GLY A 119 9.12 11.20 -0.57
C GLY A 119 9.01 12.43 -1.50
N ARG A 120 9.80 12.51 -2.57
CA ARG A 120 9.68 13.56 -3.61
C ARG A 120 9.02 13.02 -4.87
N PRO A 121 8.40 13.87 -5.70
CA PRO A 121 7.83 13.45 -6.98
C PRO A 121 8.88 12.74 -7.85
N ASP A 122 8.57 11.53 -8.32
CA ASP A 122 9.39 10.77 -9.26
C ASP A 122 9.02 11.18 -10.70
N SER A 123 9.83 12.05 -11.29
CA SER A 123 9.59 12.62 -12.63
C SER A 123 9.43 11.57 -13.73
N GLY A 124 9.99 10.36 -13.57
CA GLY A 124 9.85 9.27 -14.54
C GLY A 124 8.54 8.49 -14.41
N ARG A 125 7.78 8.71 -13.33
CA ARG A 125 6.57 7.94 -12.96
C ARG A 125 5.40 8.84 -12.61
N ILE A 126 5.42 10.07 -13.13
CA ILE A 126 4.34 11.05 -13.04
C ILE A 126 3.81 11.32 -14.44
N ALA A 127 2.48 11.38 -14.58
CA ALA A 127 1.87 11.97 -15.77
C ALA A 127 2.24 13.45 -15.81
N THR A 128 3.04 13.85 -16.79
CA THR A 128 3.47 15.25 -16.94
C THR A 128 2.68 15.90 -18.07
N GLY A 129 2.06 17.04 -17.80
CA GLY A 129 1.28 17.77 -18.79
C GLY A 129 0.14 18.58 -18.19
N ARG A 130 -0.58 19.28 -19.07
CA ARG A 130 -1.81 20.00 -18.78
C ARG A 130 -2.97 19.20 -19.35
N TYR A 131 -3.97 18.92 -18.52
CA TYR A 131 -5.10 18.06 -18.84
C TYR A 131 -6.41 18.82 -18.63
N SER A 132 -7.15 19.04 -19.72
CA SER A 132 -8.54 19.48 -19.64
C SER A 132 -9.48 18.28 -19.45
N ALA A 133 -10.75 18.56 -19.11
CA ALA A 133 -11.78 17.54 -19.06
C ALA A 133 -11.91 16.80 -20.42
N ALA A 134 -11.81 17.54 -21.53
CA ALA A 134 -11.88 16.98 -22.88
C ALA A 134 -10.72 16.03 -23.20
N ASP A 135 -9.48 16.38 -22.80
CA ASP A 135 -8.29 15.53 -23.03
C ASP A 135 -8.40 14.18 -22.32
N LEU A 136 -9.10 14.15 -21.19
CA LEU A 136 -9.32 12.94 -20.39
C LEU A 136 -10.60 12.19 -20.80
N GLY A 137 -11.36 12.73 -21.75
CA GLY A 137 -12.64 12.16 -22.21
C GLY A 137 -13.73 12.24 -21.16
N LEU A 138 -13.73 13.31 -20.34
CA LEU A 138 -14.72 13.63 -19.32
C LEU A 138 -15.75 14.65 -19.85
N GLU A 139 -16.91 14.74 -19.20
CA GLU A 139 -17.93 15.77 -19.47
C GLU A 139 -17.47 17.18 -19.02
N ALA A 140 -18.31 18.20 -19.22
CA ALA A 140 -18.00 19.57 -18.83
C ALA A 140 -17.76 19.72 -17.31
N GLY A 141 -16.59 20.26 -16.96
CA GLY A 141 -16.09 20.35 -15.60
C GLY A 141 -15.46 19.05 -15.12
N MET A 142 -14.41 19.14 -14.30
CA MET A 142 -13.63 17.99 -13.85
C MET A 142 -13.44 18.01 -12.34
N THR A 143 -13.58 16.85 -11.72
CA THR A 143 -13.20 16.63 -10.32
C THR A 143 -11.96 15.76 -10.27
N VAL A 144 -10.93 16.26 -9.59
CA VAL A 144 -9.64 15.58 -9.45
C VAL A 144 -9.58 15.03 -8.03
N VAL A 145 -9.69 13.71 -7.89
CA VAL A 145 -9.57 13.05 -6.59
C VAL A 145 -8.10 12.71 -6.33
N LEU A 146 -7.55 13.17 -5.20
CA LEU A 146 -6.23 12.79 -4.74
C LEU A 146 -6.36 11.54 -3.87
N PHE A 147 -6.00 10.38 -4.44
CA PHE A 147 -6.23 9.09 -3.80
C PHE A 147 -5.36 8.89 -2.55
N ASP A 148 -4.08 9.23 -2.67
CA ASP A 148 -3.09 9.08 -1.61
C ASP A 148 -2.90 10.42 -0.86
N PRO A 149 -2.99 10.45 0.48
CA PRO A 149 -2.95 11.70 1.25
C PRO A 149 -1.60 12.43 1.14
N ASP A 150 -0.52 11.70 0.86
CA ASP A 150 0.82 12.27 0.68
C ASP A 150 0.88 13.21 -0.53
N LEU A 151 -0.05 13.08 -1.49
CA LEU A 151 -0.13 13.96 -2.67
C LEU A 151 -0.59 15.37 -2.33
N VAL A 152 -1.29 15.54 -1.21
CA VAL A 152 -1.80 16.85 -0.77
C VAL A 152 -0.64 17.83 -0.53
N ALA A 153 0.50 17.35 -0.04
CA ALA A 153 1.69 18.17 0.18
C ALA A 153 2.28 18.77 -1.12
N PHE A 154 1.94 18.20 -2.28
CA PHE A 154 2.38 18.66 -3.60
C PHE A 154 1.31 19.45 -4.34
N THR A 155 0.16 19.72 -3.70
CA THR A 155 -0.94 20.45 -4.30
C THR A 155 -0.77 21.95 -4.07
N GLN A 156 -0.67 22.73 -5.14
CA GLN A 156 -0.46 24.18 -5.09
C GLN A 156 -1.78 24.98 -5.15
N ALA A 157 -2.92 24.31 -5.38
CA ALA A 157 -4.22 24.91 -5.64
C ALA A 157 -5.03 25.24 -4.37
N SER A 158 -4.48 26.04 -3.45
CA SER A 158 -5.03 26.30 -2.09
C SER A 158 -6.51 26.74 -2.01
N GLY A 159 -7.12 27.24 -3.09
CA GLY A 159 -8.54 27.64 -3.13
C GLY A 159 -9.51 26.59 -3.68
N ALA A 160 -9.02 25.56 -4.37
CA ALA A 160 -9.84 24.51 -4.97
C ALA A 160 -9.86 23.21 -4.14
N VAL A 161 -9.05 23.15 -3.07
CA VAL A 161 -8.92 21.96 -2.22
C VAL A 161 -10.15 21.78 -1.34
N GLN A 162 -10.87 20.69 -1.57
CA GLN A 162 -11.98 20.24 -0.74
C GLN A 162 -11.66 18.90 -0.09
N THR A 163 -12.32 18.61 1.02
CA THR A 163 -12.15 17.37 1.76
C THR A 163 -13.48 16.65 1.93
N LEU A 164 -13.44 15.33 1.79
CA LEU A 164 -14.54 14.42 2.03
C LEU A 164 -14.17 13.54 3.24
N PRO A 165 -14.94 13.56 4.34
CA PRO A 165 -14.71 12.64 5.45
C PRO A 165 -14.98 11.20 5.02
N LEU A 166 -14.07 10.29 5.38
CA LEU A 166 -14.18 8.86 5.16
C LEU A 166 -14.80 8.17 6.38
N LYS A 167 -15.44 7.02 6.16
CA LYS A 167 -16.13 6.25 7.22
C LYS A 167 -15.19 5.73 8.32
N ASP A 168 -13.90 5.61 8.02
CA ASP A 168 -12.84 5.20 8.95
C ASP A 168 -12.25 6.35 9.77
N GLY A 169 -12.80 7.57 9.64
CA GLY A 169 -12.32 8.78 10.32
C GLY A 169 -11.18 9.49 9.57
N GLY A 170 -10.74 8.97 8.43
CA GLY A 170 -9.82 9.67 7.54
C GLY A 170 -10.51 10.75 6.71
N THR A 171 -9.75 11.43 5.87
CA THR A 171 -10.28 12.36 4.87
C THR A 171 -9.71 12.02 3.50
N MET A 172 -10.50 12.30 2.47
CA MET A 172 -10.07 12.23 1.07
C MET A 172 -10.12 13.62 0.47
N THR A 173 -9.04 14.02 -0.18
CA THR A 173 -8.90 15.35 -0.77
C THR A 173 -9.28 15.31 -2.24
N TYR A 174 -10.01 16.31 -2.70
CA TYR A 174 -10.35 16.46 -4.11
C TYR A 174 -10.35 17.93 -4.52
N LEU A 175 -10.19 18.17 -5.82
CA LEU A 175 -10.22 19.48 -6.44
C LEU A 175 -11.41 19.53 -7.40
N SER A 176 -12.20 20.60 -7.34
CA SER A 176 -13.25 20.85 -8.34
C SER A 176 -12.75 21.90 -9.30
N LEU A 177 -12.67 21.55 -10.58
CA LEU A 177 -12.23 22.42 -11.65
C LEU A 177 -13.44 22.82 -12.52
N GLY A 178 -13.52 24.11 -12.80
CA GLY A 178 -14.46 24.69 -13.76
C GLY A 178 -14.16 24.26 -15.20
N PRO A 179 -15.05 24.58 -16.15
CA PRO A 179 -14.89 24.19 -17.56
C PRO A 179 -13.68 24.82 -18.25
N GLU A 180 -13.24 25.99 -17.79
CA GLU A 180 -12.07 26.72 -18.29
C GLU A 180 -10.81 26.46 -17.45
N GLU A 181 -10.85 25.52 -16.51
CA GLU A 181 -9.70 25.17 -15.67
C GLU A 181 -9.09 23.84 -16.13
N VAL A 182 -7.77 23.78 -16.11
CA VAL A 182 -6.98 22.60 -16.48
C VAL A 182 -6.17 22.12 -15.29
N LEU A 183 -6.00 20.81 -15.21
CA LEU A 183 -5.12 20.16 -14.25
C LEU A 183 -3.71 20.14 -14.81
N GLU A 184 -2.76 20.75 -14.13
CA GLU A 184 -1.34 20.59 -14.43
C GLU A 184 -0.71 19.59 -13.46
N LEU A 185 -0.03 18.59 -14.03
CA LEU A 185 0.77 17.63 -13.30
C LEU A 185 2.21 17.67 -13.80
N GLY A 186 3.16 17.61 -12.88
CA GLY A 186 4.57 17.50 -13.21
C GLY A 186 5.47 17.38 -11.98
N PRO A 187 6.79 17.47 -12.17
CA PRO A 187 7.76 17.40 -11.06
C PRO A 187 7.56 18.51 -10.01
N GLY A 188 6.98 19.64 -10.43
CA GLY A 188 6.66 20.77 -9.54
C GLY A 188 5.45 20.52 -8.63
N GLY A 189 4.63 19.51 -8.90
CA GLY A 189 3.45 19.18 -8.11
C GLY A 189 2.18 19.06 -8.94
N ILE A 190 1.06 19.30 -8.26
CA ILE A 190 -0.31 19.25 -8.76
C ILE A 190 -0.86 20.68 -8.67
N ALA A 191 -1.21 21.26 -9.81
CA ALA A 191 -1.74 22.62 -9.88
C ALA A 191 -3.02 22.68 -10.70
N VAL A 192 -3.82 23.72 -10.43
CA VAL A 192 -5.00 24.06 -11.20
C VAL A 192 -4.72 25.41 -11.83
N GLU A 193 -4.83 25.48 -13.15
CA GLU A 193 -4.61 26.71 -13.91
C GLU A 193 -5.81 27.00 -14.81
N LEU A 194 -5.97 28.26 -15.20
CA LEU A 194 -6.92 28.60 -16.26
C LEU A 194 -6.37 28.10 -17.60
N ALA A 195 -7.25 27.55 -18.43
CA ALA A 195 -7.04 27.34 -19.84
C ALA A 195 -6.78 28.72 -20.47
N VAL A 196 -5.51 29.11 -20.57
CA VAL A 196 -5.14 30.35 -21.26
C VAL A 196 -5.65 30.22 -22.69
N GLY A 197 -6.64 31.04 -23.05
CA GLY A 197 -7.29 31.02 -24.36
C GLY A 197 -6.26 31.08 -25.48
N GLY A 198 -6.31 30.06 -26.34
CA GLY A 198 -5.69 30.07 -27.67
C GLY A 198 -6.70 30.51 -28.71
#